data_AF-A0A1H6G4A4-F1
#
_entry.id   AF-A0A1H6G4A4-F1
#
_cell.length_a   1.000
_cell.length_b   1.000
_cell.length_c   1.000
_cell.angle_alpha   90.00
_cell.angle_beta   90.00
_cell.angle_gamma   90.00
#
_symmetry.space_group_name_H-M   'P 1'
#
loop_
_entity.id
_entity.type
_entity.pdbx_description
1 polymer ?
#
loop_
_entity_poly.entity_id
_entity_poly.type
_entity_poly.pdbx_seq_one_letter_code
_entity_poly.pdbx_strand_id
1 'polypeptide(L)'
;MKRVPNEAALRDFLVEHLDIIEPGLNLVKTEFHLANPNGASGFLDIFARAADGQLVIIEIKRTNSAAREAIQELYKYAALLREKYLLKETEYRLILLSVEWHELLVPYSEFAPSAPYEIWAGEIVRGPEGLPVKINRVEPIALAAHRKLAVRHFLWGFVDDASASAAVPRLAAHIQRTGLTDFVLVQSRPTSPSLEGRSFLYFAQRELRLDEYLALIEAHLDEEAYDEFFAEISGYSELEDRVAEAADMAWLMPQGAPGRYQIGSDTAEIANPEKGARVFAEGAQDDVRVHRFGRLDDPMISDETILTEIRGDGGESDFRLRFTARTNSASLMRALTSRVENVFFYNEAWLGTVLQLIRYAERKSGPATIDLIAYSPEDILRAIASSAFGFPGYVPTFRLDIFHDGETERFIGLPEWDGTKPDFARVIAQHFAGDDFSYFLACHFGENRTMNRDIMTDLGLRYSVFRETRTGPERIRVQGSIIVPVKGEIRSINHLIDAHVEEVHQIVAPFMRIDQGFAQTIQAFLNNDMPLAERRLAELIADAPAQEEQSYWMGDLDTCDVCEHPFPPLRFMVNCDIGPCWANICARCFNQHGVGLGTGYGQVYESTPQGWLCVAG
;
A
#
# COMPACT_ATOMS: atom_id res chain seq x y z
N MET A 1 -5.83 -38.21 -50.49
CA MET A 1 -5.70 -37.28 -49.35
C MET A 1 -7.04 -36.58 -49.16
N LYS A 2 -7.79 -36.86 -48.09
CA LYS A 2 -8.97 -36.04 -47.73
C LYS A 2 -8.46 -34.65 -47.37
N ARG A 3 -9.06 -33.61 -47.95
CA ARG A 3 -8.64 -32.21 -47.78
C ARG A 3 -9.01 -31.77 -46.35
N VAL A 4 -8.03 -31.34 -45.56
CA VAL A 4 -8.29 -30.80 -44.22
C VAL A 4 -9.23 -29.59 -44.36
N PRO A 5 -10.36 -29.52 -43.62
CA PRO A 5 -11.29 -28.40 -43.68
C PRO A 5 -10.59 -27.06 -43.44
N ASN A 6 -10.99 -26.04 -44.20
CA ASN A 6 -10.58 -24.66 -43.99
C ASN A 6 -11.53 -23.99 -42.98
N GLU A 7 -11.22 -22.75 -42.57
CA GLU A 7 -12.00 -22.01 -41.57
C GLU A 7 -13.48 -21.85 -41.98
N ALA A 8 -13.74 -21.53 -43.24
CA ALA A 8 -15.08 -21.47 -43.80
C ALA A 8 -15.87 -22.79 -43.63
N ALA A 9 -15.23 -23.94 -43.89
CA ALA A 9 -15.88 -25.24 -43.69
C ALA A 9 -16.18 -25.55 -42.21
N LEU A 10 -15.36 -25.05 -41.28
CA LEU A 10 -15.66 -25.16 -39.85
C LEU A 10 -16.86 -24.28 -39.47
N ARG A 11 -16.88 -23.03 -39.94
CA ARG A 11 -17.99 -22.09 -39.74
C ARG A 11 -19.30 -22.66 -40.29
N ASP A 12 -19.30 -23.10 -41.54
CA ASP A 12 -20.51 -23.59 -42.21
C ASP A 12 -21.09 -24.81 -41.47
N PHE A 13 -20.24 -25.72 -40.97
CA PHE A 13 -20.67 -26.82 -40.13
C PHE A 13 -21.26 -26.36 -38.79
N LEU A 14 -20.59 -25.44 -38.09
CA LEU A 14 -21.06 -24.92 -36.80
C LEU A 14 -22.38 -24.14 -36.92
N VAL A 15 -22.64 -23.50 -38.05
CA VAL A 15 -23.90 -22.79 -38.32
C VAL A 15 -25.09 -23.77 -38.40
N GLU A 16 -24.89 -24.96 -38.94
CA GLU A 16 -25.91 -26.03 -38.97
C GLU A 16 -26.09 -26.71 -37.60
N HIS A 17 -25.13 -26.50 -36.68
CA HIS A 17 -25.03 -27.18 -35.39
C HIS A 17 -24.67 -26.22 -34.25
N LEU A 18 -25.36 -25.08 -34.16
CA LEU A 18 -25.09 -24.05 -33.14
C LEU A 18 -25.24 -24.58 -31.70
N ASP A 19 -26.04 -25.62 -31.51
CA ASP A 19 -26.24 -26.33 -30.25
C ASP A 19 -24.95 -26.97 -29.70
N ILE A 20 -23.99 -27.28 -30.57
CA ILE A 20 -22.65 -27.75 -30.16
C ILE A 20 -21.87 -26.64 -29.45
N ILE A 21 -22.12 -25.38 -29.79
CA ILE A 21 -21.51 -24.21 -29.14
C ILE A 21 -22.28 -23.87 -27.88
N GLU A 22 -23.58 -23.64 -28.03
CA GLU A 22 -24.47 -23.30 -26.94
C GLU A 22 -25.93 -23.63 -27.31
N PRO A 23 -26.68 -24.32 -26.44
CA PRO A 23 -28.08 -24.62 -26.68
C PRO A 23 -28.96 -23.37 -26.84
N GLY A 24 -29.85 -23.36 -27.84
CA GLY A 24 -30.85 -22.30 -28.02
C GLY A 24 -30.39 -21.07 -28.81
N LEU A 25 -29.18 -21.09 -29.39
CA LEU A 25 -28.74 -20.07 -30.34
C LEU A 25 -29.52 -20.16 -31.65
N ASN A 26 -29.95 -18.99 -32.15
CA ASN A 26 -30.57 -18.84 -33.45
C ASN A 26 -29.66 -18.02 -34.37
N LEU A 27 -29.37 -18.54 -35.56
CA LEU A 27 -28.56 -17.83 -36.55
C LEU A 27 -29.26 -16.54 -36.98
N VAL A 28 -28.54 -15.42 -36.92
CA VAL A 28 -28.94 -14.16 -37.54
C VAL A 28 -28.34 -14.06 -38.94
N LYS A 29 -27.01 -14.22 -39.06
CA LYS A 29 -26.29 -14.16 -40.34
C LYS A 29 -24.86 -14.70 -40.20
N THR A 30 -24.29 -15.18 -41.30
CA THR A 30 -22.85 -15.49 -41.42
C THR A 30 -22.13 -14.40 -42.21
N GLU A 31 -20.81 -14.28 -42.06
CA GLU A 31 -19.98 -13.28 -42.77
C GLU A 31 -20.59 -11.88 -42.69
N PHE A 32 -21.03 -11.49 -41.49
CA PHE A 32 -21.83 -10.29 -41.32
C PHE A 32 -20.96 -9.04 -41.44
N HIS A 33 -21.11 -8.32 -42.55
CA HIS A 33 -20.36 -7.09 -42.79
C HIS A 33 -20.73 -5.96 -41.82
N LEU A 34 -19.71 -5.47 -41.12
CA LEU A 34 -19.72 -4.27 -40.29
C LEU A 34 -18.85 -3.21 -40.96
N ALA A 35 -19.50 -2.23 -41.57
CA ALA A 35 -18.81 -1.09 -42.17
C ALA A 35 -18.10 -0.26 -41.10
N ASN A 36 -16.86 0.12 -41.35
CA ASN A 36 -16.09 1.01 -40.49
C ASN A 36 -15.76 2.30 -41.26
N PRO A 37 -16.35 3.46 -40.91
CA PRO A 37 -16.05 4.72 -41.59
C PRO A 37 -14.63 5.25 -41.27
N ASN A 38 -13.99 4.75 -40.22
CA ASN A 38 -12.72 5.26 -39.69
C ASN A 38 -11.55 4.27 -39.85
N GLY A 39 -11.70 3.21 -40.65
CA GLY A 39 -10.66 2.19 -40.83
C GLY A 39 -11.13 0.97 -41.61
N ALA A 40 -10.52 -0.19 -41.34
CA ALA A 40 -10.91 -1.44 -41.97
C ALA A 40 -12.26 -1.93 -41.42
N SER A 41 -13.17 -2.29 -42.34
CA SER A 41 -14.42 -2.98 -42.00
C SER A 41 -14.17 -4.35 -41.36
N GLY A 42 -15.18 -4.89 -40.71
CA GLY A 42 -15.18 -6.24 -40.13
C GLY A 42 -16.19 -7.17 -40.80
N PHE A 43 -15.94 -8.47 -40.73
CA PHE A 43 -16.89 -9.52 -41.09
C PHE A 43 -16.99 -10.47 -39.92
N LEU A 44 -18.17 -10.60 -39.32
CA LEU A 44 -18.39 -11.58 -38.24
C LEU A 44 -18.55 -12.96 -38.86
N ASP A 45 -17.79 -13.96 -38.39
CA ASP A 45 -17.93 -15.33 -38.90
C ASP A 45 -19.37 -15.84 -38.69
N ILE A 46 -19.85 -15.81 -37.45
CA ILE A 46 -21.22 -16.15 -37.09
C ILE A 46 -21.81 -15.05 -36.20
N PHE A 47 -22.96 -14.55 -36.62
CA PHE A 47 -23.80 -13.67 -35.83
C PHE A 47 -25.10 -14.39 -35.49
N ALA A 48 -25.37 -14.53 -34.20
CA ALA A 48 -26.49 -15.28 -33.65
C ALA A 48 -27.23 -14.48 -32.56
N ARG A 49 -28.34 -15.03 -32.10
CA ARG A 49 -29.14 -14.50 -30.99
C ARG A 49 -29.45 -15.64 -30.02
N ALA A 50 -29.19 -15.41 -28.75
CA ALA A 50 -29.54 -16.34 -27.67
C ALA A 50 -31.05 -16.31 -27.37
N ALA A 51 -31.52 -17.28 -26.59
CA ALA A 51 -32.94 -17.45 -26.27
C ALA A 51 -33.53 -16.28 -25.46
N ASP A 52 -32.70 -15.59 -24.68
CA ASP A 52 -33.04 -14.39 -23.90
C ASP A 52 -33.02 -13.09 -24.74
N GLY A 53 -32.64 -13.19 -26.01
CA GLY A 53 -32.55 -12.06 -26.94
C GLY A 53 -31.16 -11.42 -27.03
N GLN A 54 -30.19 -11.82 -26.22
CA GLN A 54 -28.81 -11.31 -26.27
C GLN A 54 -28.17 -11.63 -27.62
N LEU A 55 -27.40 -10.68 -28.16
CA LEU A 55 -26.66 -10.88 -29.40
C LEU A 55 -25.38 -11.67 -29.15
N VAL A 56 -25.10 -12.67 -29.99
CA VAL A 56 -23.95 -13.55 -29.82
C VAL A 56 -23.09 -13.47 -31.07
N ILE A 57 -21.83 -13.14 -30.88
CA ILE A 57 -20.84 -13.02 -31.96
C ILE A 57 -19.80 -14.10 -31.73
N ILE A 58 -19.60 -14.94 -32.74
CA ILE A 58 -18.71 -16.09 -32.63
C ILE A 58 -17.63 -15.91 -33.68
N GLU A 59 -16.39 -15.85 -33.22
CA GLU A 59 -15.18 -15.77 -34.05
C GLU A 59 -14.50 -17.13 -34.05
N ILE A 60 -14.11 -17.62 -35.23
CA ILE A 60 -13.59 -18.97 -35.43
C ILE A 60 -12.19 -18.90 -36.02
N LYS A 61 -11.20 -19.45 -35.32
CA LYS A 61 -9.81 -19.53 -35.80
C LYS A 61 -9.33 -20.95 -35.98
N ARG A 62 -8.73 -21.23 -37.14
CA ARG A 62 -8.18 -22.58 -37.42
C ARG A 62 -6.69 -22.73 -37.16
N THR A 63 -5.89 -21.69 -37.37
CA THR A 63 -4.42 -21.78 -37.34
C THR A 63 -3.81 -20.86 -36.30
N ASN A 64 -2.62 -21.20 -35.80
CA ASN A 64 -1.84 -20.34 -34.89
C ASN A 64 -1.66 -18.91 -35.42
N SER A 65 -1.40 -18.75 -36.72
CA SER A 65 -1.25 -17.43 -37.34
C SER A 65 -2.51 -16.58 -37.25
N ALA A 66 -3.68 -17.19 -37.46
CA ALA A 66 -4.96 -16.49 -37.41
C ALA A 66 -5.44 -16.27 -35.97
N ALA A 67 -5.08 -17.18 -35.06
CA ALA A 67 -5.37 -17.06 -33.63
C ALA A 67 -4.77 -15.78 -33.01
N ARG A 68 -3.57 -15.36 -33.45
CA ARG A 68 -2.90 -14.13 -32.97
C ARG A 68 -3.71 -12.85 -33.19
N GLU A 69 -4.54 -12.82 -34.23
CA GLU A 69 -5.34 -11.64 -34.59
C GLU A 69 -6.72 -11.63 -33.90
N ALA A 70 -7.16 -12.76 -33.34
CA ALA A 70 -8.53 -12.98 -32.90
C ALA A 70 -9.01 -11.97 -31.85
N ILE A 71 -8.20 -11.70 -30.82
CA ILE A 71 -8.57 -10.75 -29.75
C ILE A 71 -8.72 -9.33 -30.32
N GLN A 72 -7.88 -8.92 -31.27
CA GLN A 72 -7.98 -7.61 -31.91
C GLN A 72 -9.27 -7.51 -32.73
N GLU A 73 -9.67 -8.60 -33.37
CA GLU A 73 -10.94 -8.66 -34.10
C GLU A 73 -12.15 -8.57 -33.17
N LEU A 74 -12.11 -9.22 -32.01
CA LEU A 74 -13.16 -9.09 -31.00
C LEU A 74 -13.33 -7.63 -30.54
N TYR A 75 -12.23 -6.91 -30.26
CA TYR A 75 -12.29 -5.48 -29.92
C TYR A 75 -12.91 -4.64 -31.06
N LYS A 76 -12.50 -4.91 -32.30
CA LYS A 76 -13.04 -4.25 -33.50
C LYS A 76 -14.54 -4.49 -33.62
N TYR A 77 -15.01 -5.73 -33.46
CA TYR A 77 -16.41 -6.08 -33.57
C TYR A 77 -17.26 -5.46 -32.47
N ALA A 78 -16.78 -5.50 -31.22
CA ALA A 78 -17.46 -4.85 -30.10
C ALA A 78 -17.66 -3.34 -30.38
N ALA A 79 -16.63 -2.64 -30.87
CA ALA A 79 -16.73 -1.22 -31.22
C ALA A 79 -17.73 -0.97 -32.37
N LEU A 80 -17.62 -1.71 -33.48
CA LEU A 80 -18.46 -1.53 -34.66
C LEU A 80 -19.94 -1.88 -34.40
N LEU A 81 -20.22 -2.86 -33.54
CA LEU A 81 -21.58 -3.20 -33.15
C LEU A 81 -22.23 -2.11 -32.31
N ARG A 82 -21.48 -1.53 -31.35
CA ARG A 82 -21.95 -0.38 -30.58
C ARG A 82 -22.19 0.83 -31.47
N GLU A 83 -21.33 1.09 -32.45
CA GLU A 83 -21.51 2.19 -33.40
C GLU A 83 -22.76 1.98 -34.29
N LYS A 84 -22.93 0.77 -34.84
CA LYS A 84 -24.01 0.47 -35.79
C LYS A 84 -25.39 0.35 -35.14
N TYR A 85 -25.46 -0.21 -33.94
CA TYR A 85 -26.71 -0.59 -33.28
C TYR A 85 -26.97 0.11 -31.94
N LEU A 86 -26.04 0.94 -31.46
CA LEU A 86 -26.12 1.62 -30.16
C LEU A 86 -26.29 0.64 -28.98
N LEU A 87 -25.67 -0.54 -29.08
CA LEU A 87 -25.76 -1.58 -28.05
C LEU A 87 -25.00 -1.17 -26.78
N LYS A 88 -25.56 -1.57 -25.64
CA LYS A 88 -24.87 -1.62 -24.35
C LYS A 88 -24.01 -2.87 -24.27
N GLU A 89 -22.98 -2.83 -23.44
CA GLU A 89 -22.07 -3.96 -23.20
C GLU A 89 -22.78 -5.20 -22.64
N THR A 90 -23.95 -5.03 -22.02
CA THR A 90 -24.77 -6.14 -21.49
C THR A 90 -25.71 -6.77 -22.52
N GLU A 91 -25.81 -6.22 -23.74
CA GLU A 91 -26.76 -6.68 -24.77
C GLU A 91 -26.13 -7.63 -25.78
N TYR A 92 -24.82 -7.86 -25.68
CA TYR A 92 -24.09 -8.79 -26.53
C TYR A 92 -23.00 -9.50 -25.74
N ARG A 93 -22.59 -10.66 -26.27
CA ARG A 93 -21.40 -11.38 -25.82
C ARG A 93 -20.59 -11.91 -26.99
N LEU A 94 -19.31 -12.13 -26.74
CA LEU A 94 -18.38 -12.66 -27.72
C LEU A 94 -17.98 -14.10 -27.37
N ILE A 95 -17.87 -14.95 -28.38
CA ILE A 95 -17.40 -16.33 -28.25
C ILE A 95 -16.20 -16.49 -29.16
N LEU A 96 -15.07 -16.93 -28.60
CA LEU A 96 -13.87 -17.22 -29.37
C LEU A 96 -13.67 -18.72 -29.49
N LEU A 97 -13.80 -19.26 -30.68
CA LEU A 97 -13.59 -20.68 -30.95
C LEU A 97 -12.29 -20.88 -31.72
N SER A 98 -11.41 -21.74 -31.24
CA SER A 98 -10.20 -22.08 -31.97
C SER A 98 -9.87 -23.56 -31.97
N VAL A 99 -9.29 -24.03 -33.06
CA VAL A 99 -8.67 -25.35 -33.14
C VAL A 99 -7.30 -25.35 -32.44
N GLU A 100 -6.57 -24.25 -32.50
CA GLU A 100 -5.18 -24.15 -32.04
C GLU A 100 -5.06 -23.09 -30.94
N TRP A 101 -4.66 -23.51 -29.74
CA TRP A 101 -4.64 -22.64 -28.56
C TRP A 101 -3.24 -22.20 -28.12
N HIS A 102 -2.19 -22.71 -28.77
CA HIS A 102 -0.79 -22.49 -28.38
C HIS A 102 -0.43 -21.00 -28.28
N GLU A 103 -0.88 -20.19 -29.23
CA GLU A 103 -0.60 -18.74 -29.30
C GLU A 103 -1.73 -17.87 -28.71
N LEU A 104 -2.83 -18.50 -28.29
CA LEU A 104 -4.06 -17.80 -27.88
C LEU A 104 -4.34 -17.88 -26.39
N LEU A 105 -3.91 -18.96 -25.73
CA LEU A 105 -4.23 -19.21 -24.32
C LEU A 105 -3.74 -18.10 -23.39
N VAL A 106 -2.48 -17.69 -23.51
CA VAL A 106 -1.90 -16.63 -22.65
C VAL A 106 -2.57 -15.28 -22.93
N PRO A 107 -2.67 -14.78 -24.18
CA PRO A 107 -3.38 -13.53 -24.46
C PRO A 107 -4.84 -13.54 -24.03
N TYR A 108 -5.54 -14.67 -24.21
CA TYR A 108 -6.93 -14.82 -23.77
C TYR A 108 -7.05 -14.76 -22.25
N SER A 109 -6.11 -15.39 -21.54
CA SER A 109 -6.10 -15.40 -20.07
C SER A 109 -5.86 -14.02 -19.46
N GLU A 110 -5.08 -13.17 -20.15
CA GLU A 110 -4.88 -11.76 -19.77
C GLU A 110 -6.12 -10.90 -20.10
N PHE A 111 -6.73 -11.15 -21.26
CA PHE A 111 -7.82 -10.34 -21.77
C PHE A 111 -9.17 -10.63 -21.09
N ALA A 112 -9.56 -11.90 -20.95
CA ALA A 112 -10.90 -12.28 -20.53
C ALA A 112 -11.33 -11.68 -19.18
N PRO A 113 -10.49 -11.65 -18.12
CA PRO A 113 -10.87 -11.07 -16.83
C PRO A 113 -11.10 -9.56 -16.87
N SER A 114 -10.54 -8.86 -17.87
CA SER A 114 -10.61 -7.40 -18.00
C SER A 114 -11.51 -6.93 -19.14
N ALA A 115 -12.16 -7.86 -19.84
CA ALA A 115 -13.07 -7.55 -20.94
C ALA A 115 -14.30 -6.77 -20.40
N PRO A 116 -14.68 -5.65 -21.05
CA PRO A 116 -15.84 -4.86 -20.61
C PRO A 116 -17.19 -5.49 -21.02
N TYR A 117 -17.17 -6.64 -21.69
CA TYR A 117 -18.33 -7.37 -22.17
C TYR A 117 -18.16 -8.85 -21.86
N GLU A 118 -19.27 -9.58 -21.83
CA GLU A 118 -19.24 -11.03 -21.61
C GLU A 118 -18.48 -11.72 -22.73
N ILE A 119 -17.52 -12.57 -22.35
CA ILE A 119 -16.72 -13.36 -23.26
C ILE A 119 -16.45 -14.74 -22.68
N TRP A 120 -16.53 -15.77 -23.51
CA TRP A 120 -15.95 -17.07 -23.19
C TRP A 120 -15.30 -17.69 -24.44
N ALA A 121 -14.47 -18.69 -24.24
CA ALA A 121 -13.78 -19.32 -25.36
C ALA A 121 -13.77 -20.84 -25.33
N GLY A 122 -13.59 -21.45 -26.50
CA GLY A 122 -13.71 -22.88 -26.68
C GLY A 122 -12.71 -23.47 -27.68
N GLU A 123 -12.24 -24.67 -27.36
CA GLU A 123 -11.44 -25.51 -28.25
C GLU A 123 -12.37 -26.31 -29.16
N ILE A 124 -12.19 -26.17 -30.47
CA ILE A 124 -12.88 -26.95 -31.49
C ILE A 124 -12.20 -28.32 -31.59
N VAL A 125 -12.83 -29.34 -30.98
CA VAL A 125 -12.40 -30.73 -31.12
C VAL A 125 -12.90 -31.25 -32.46
N ARG A 126 -11.97 -31.75 -33.28
CA ARG A 126 -12.27 -32.27 -34.63
C ARG A 126 -12.35 -33.80 -34.63
N GLY A 127 -13.32 -34.34 -35.34
CA GLY A 127 -13.44 -35.78 -35.60
C GLY A 127 -12.48 -36.25 -36.71
N PRO A 128 -12.51 -37.55 -37.06
CA PRO A 128 -11.66 -38.15 -38.10
C PRO A 128 -11.79 -37.50 -39.49
N GLU A 129 -12.92 -36.86 -39.76
CA GLU A 129 -13.19 -36.15 -41.01
C GLU A 129 -12.69 -34.70 -41.02
N GLY A 130 -12.13 -34.24 -39.89
CA GLY A 130 -11.64 -32.87 -39.70
C GLY A 130 -12.73 -31.85 -39.37
N LEU A 131 -13.99 -32.28 -39.22
CA LEU A 131 -15.13 -31.44 -38.83
C LEU A 131 -15.30 -31.38 -37.30
N PRO A 132 -15.89 -30.30 -36.77
CA PRO A 132 -16.19 -30.17 -35.34
C PRO A 132 -17.07 -31.33 -34.84
N VAL A 133 -16.74 -31.87 -33.66
CA VAL A 133 -17.58 -32.87 -32.96
C VAL A 133 -18.01 -32.37 -31.58
N LYS A 134 -17.24 -31.47 -30.99
CA LYS A 134 -17.49 -30.89 -29.67
C LYS A 134 -16.71 -29.59 -29.51
N ILE A 135 -17.25 -28.67 -28.72
CA ILE A 135 -16.49 -27.55 -28.14
C ILE A 135 -16.12 -27.89 -26.69
N ASN A 136 -14.84 -27.87 -26.35
CA ASN A 136 -14.40 -27.90 -24.96
C ASN A 136 -14.23 -26.47 -24.47
N ARG A 137 -14.76 -26.13 -23.30
CA ARG A 137 -14.56 -24.80 -22.72
C ARG A 137 -13.09 -24.61 -22.36
N VAL A 138 -12.52 -23.47 -22.72
CA VAL A 138 -11.16 -23.08 -22.38
C VAL A 138 -11.25 -22.06 -21.26
N GLU A 139 -10.77 -22.47 -20.08
CA GLU A 139 -10.68 -21.58 -18.94
C GLU A 139 -9.36 -20.78 -19.00
N PRO A 140 -9.37 -19.50 -18.63
CA PRO A 140 -8.15 -18.73 -18.40
C PRO A 140 -7.19 -19.48 -17.47
N ILE A 141 -5.91 -19.49 -17.82
CA ILE A 141 -4.87 -19.98 -16.91
C ILE A 141 -4.47 -18.88 -15.94
N ALA A 142 -4.08 -19.26 -14.73
CA ALA A 142 -3.47 -18.32 -13.78
C ALA A 142 -2.16 -17.79 -14.37
N LEU A 143 -2.11 -16.49 -14.60
CA LEU A 143 -0.90 -15.80 -15.03
C LEU A 143 -0.08 -15.41 -13.80
N ALA A 144 1.24 -15.25 -14.00
CA ALA A 144 2.12 -14.83 -12.92
C ALA A 144 1.65 -13.48 -12.36
N ALA A 145 1.38 -13.43 -11.06
CA ALA A 145 1.02 -12.20 -10.38
C ALA A 145 2.11 -11.14 -10.57
N HIS A 146 1.71 -9.87 -10.55
CA HIS A 146 2.64 -8.74 -10.52
C HIS A 146 3.62 -8.87 -9.34
N ARG A 147 4.76 -8.19 -9.45
CA ARG A 147 5.72 -8.11 -8.35
C ARG A 147 5.03 -7.47 -7.13
N LYS A 148 5.01 -8.20 -6.03
CA LYS A 148 4.63 -7.77 -4.69
C LYS A 148 5.52 -8.52 -3.72
N LEU A 149 6.12 -7.83 -2.75
CA LEU A 149 6.82 -8.48 -1.65
C LEU A 149 5.81 -8.86 -0.56
N ALA A 150 5.96 -10.03 0.04
CA ALA A 150 5.09 -10.49 1.12
C ALA A 150 5.26 -9.60 2.35
N VAL A 151 4.18 -9.35 3.11
CA VAL A 151 4.19 -8.48 4.30
C VAL A 151 5.01 -9.03 5.47
N ARG A 152 5.35 -10.33 5.44
CA ARG A 152 6.21 -10.98 6.43
C ARG A 152 7.66 -10.92 5.97
N HIS A 153 8.49 -10.24 6.75
CA HIS A 153 9.92 -10.11 6.52
C HIS A 153 10.69 -10.70 7.71
N PHE A 154 12.02 -10.78 7.59
CA PHE A 154 12.86 -11.25 8.69
C PHE A 154 14.19 -10.50 8.76
N LEU A 155 14.73 -10.30 9.96
CA LEU A 155 15.98 -9.57 10.17
C LEU A 155 16.95 -10.40 11.03
N TRP A 156 18.15 -10.63 10.53
CA TRP A 156 19.26 -11.22 11.29
C TRP A 156 20.34 -10.19 11.55
N GLY A 157 20.83 -10.14 12.79
CA GLY A 157 22.03 -9.41 13.15
C GLY A 157 23.26 -10.31 13.24
N PHE A 158 24.39 -9.69 12.91
CA PHE A 158 25.71 -10.29 12.89
C PHE A 158 26.69 -9.39 13.63
N VAL A 159 27.79 -10.00 14.09
CA VAL A 159 28.86 -9.28 14.79
C VAL A 159 29.65 -8.35 13.86
N ASP A 160 29.74 -8.69 12.57
CA ASP A 160 30.46 -7.93 11.55
C ASP A 160 29.95 -8.22 10.12
N ASP A 161 30.45 -7.42 9.18
CA ASP A 161 30.13 -7.51 7.75
C ASP A 161 30.54 -8.85 7.11
N ALA A 162 31.69 -9.39 7.53
CA ALA A 162 32.23 -10.63 6.98
C ALA A 162 31.34 -11.83 7.34
N SER A 163 30.82 -11.86 8.57
CA SER A 163 29.89 -12.86 9.06
C SER A 163 28.56 -12.78 8.32
N ALA A 164 28.03 -11.58 8.11
CA ALA A 164 26.83 -11.37 7.30
C ALA A 164 27.03 -11.83 5.84
N SER A 165 28.14 -11.44 5.19
CA SER A 165 28.43 -11.88 3.82
C SER A 165 28.62 -13.40 3.70
N ALA A 166 29.19 -14.06 4.71
CA ALA A 166 29.30 -15.52 4.75
C ALA A 166 27.94 -16.23 4.95
N ALA A 167 26.96 -15.55 5.53
CA ALA A 167 25.62 -16.07 5.78
C ALA A 167 24.72 -16.02 4.53
N VAL A 168 24.90 -15.04 3.64
CA VAL A 168 24.10 -14.87 2.40
C VAL A 168 23.96 -16.17 1.60
N PRO A 169 25.04 -16.87 1.17
CA PRO A 169 24.89 -18.10 0.39
C PRO A 169 24.25 -19.25 1.19
N ARG A 170 24.40 -19.27 2.52
CA ARG A 170 23.81 -20.31 3.38
C ARG A 170 22.30 -20.11 3.51
N LEU A 171 21.87 -18.87 3.72
CA LEU A 171 20.46 -18.49 3.76
C LEU A 171 19.80 -18.74 2.40
N ALA A 172 20.44 -18.31 1.32
CA ALA A 172 19.94 -18.53 -0.03
C ALA A 172 19.74 -20.04 -0.31
N ALA A 173 20.74 -20.86 -0.01
CA ALA A 173 20.63 -22.31 -0.17
C ALA A 173 19.61 -22.96 0.76
N HIS A 174 19.33 -22.37 1.93
CA HIS A 174 18.25 -22.82 2.80
C HIS A 174 16.89 -22.53 2.17
N ILE A 175 16.64 -21.27 1.79
CA ILE A 175 15.37 -20.83 1.22
C ILE A 175 15.09 -21.54 -0.11
N GLN A 176 16.07 -21.63 -1.00
CA GLN A 176 15.90 -22.29 -2.31
C GLN A 176 15.58 -23.78 -2.22
N ARG A 177 15.98 -24.47 -1.14
CA ARG A 177 15.63 -25.88 -0.93
C ARG A 177 14.14 -26.09 -0.68
N THR A 178 13.42 -25.05 -0.24
CA THR A 178 11.96 -25.07 -0.03
C THR A 178 11.18 -24.94 -1.34
N GLY A 179 11.87 -24.62 -2.45
CA GLY A 179 11.23 -24.25 -3.72
C GLY A 179 10.92 -22.75 -3.84
N LEU A 180 11.08 -21.96 -2.78
CA LEU A 180 11.04 -20.50 -2.87
C LEU A 180 12.25 -19.96 -3.64
N THR A 181 12.00 -19.36 -4.80
CA THR A 181 13.07 -18.88 -5.70
C THR A 181 13.24 -17.37 -5.72
N ASP A 182 12.17 -16.61 -5.50
CA ASP A 182 12.14 -15.16 -5.74
C ASP A 182 12.17 -14.41 -4.40
N PHE A 183 13.37 -14.03 -3.97
CA PHE A 183 13.55 -13.30 -2.72
C PHE A 183 14.79 -12.41 -2.77
N VAL A 184 14.94 -11.57 -1.75
CA VAL A 184 16.09 -10.69 -1.56
C VAL A 184 16.65 -10.84 -0.15
N LEU A 185 17.96 -10.66 -0.04
CA LEU A 185 18.66 -10.43 1.22
C LEU A 185 19.34 -9.08 1.13
N VAL A 186 18.90 -8.10 1.92
CA VAL A 186 19.53 -6.79 1.99
C VAL A 186 20.55 -6.79 3.10
N GLN A 187 21.83 -6.72 2.73
CA GLN A 187 22.92 -6.55 3.68
C GLN A 187 23.13 -5.07 3.95
N SER A 188 23.24 -4.68 5.21
CA SER A 188 23.48 -3.28 5.59
C SER A 188 24.28 -3.16 6.90
N ARG A 189 24.75 -1.95 7.21
CA ARG A 189 25.33 -1.62 8.52
C ARG A 189 24.56 -0.46 9.15
N PRO A 190 24.17 -0.56 10.42
CA PRO A 190 23.50 0.54 11.10
C PRO A 190 24.48 1.70 11.31
N THR A 191 23.99 2.93 11.16
CA THR A 191 24.77 4.14 11.49
C THR A 191 24.73 4.47 12.99
N SER A 192 23.87 3.79 13.76
CA SER A 192 23.73 4.02 15.19
C SER A 192 25.01 3.64 15.96
N PRO A 193 25.58 4.56 16.78
CA PRO A 193 26.80 4.27 17.55
C PRO A 193 26.70 3.07 18.49
N SER A 194 25.50 2.77 19.01
CA SER A 194 25.28 1.61 19.90
C SER A 194 25.40 0.26 19.19
N LEU A 195 25.38 0.28 17.85
CA LEU A 195 25.48 -0.88 16.98
C LEU A 195 26.71 -0.78 16.05
N GLU A 196 27.71 0.02 16.43
CA GLU A 196 28.94 0.17 15.64
C GLU A 196 29.60 -1.20 15.39
N GLY A 197 30.06 -1.40 14.14
CA GLY A 197 30.69 -2.64 13.69
C GLY A 197 29.71 -3.78 13.36
N ARG A 198 28.43 -3.68 13.75
CA ARG A 198 27.41 -4.69 13.43
C ARG A 198 27.06 -4.68 11.95
N SER A 199 26.53 -5.80 11.47
CA SER A 199 25.90 -5.88 10.15
C SER A 199 24.58 -6.64 10.24
N PHE A 200 23.65 -6.34 9.34
CA PHE A 200 22.33 -6.96 9.29
C PHE A 200 22.08 -7.60 7.92
N LEU A 201 21.29 -8.67 7.92
CA LEU A 201 20.65 -9.21 6.72
C LEU A 201 19.13 -9.12 6.90
N TYR A 202 18.47 -8.40 6.00
CA TYR A 202 17.02 -8.26 5.94
C TYR A 202 16.47 -9.14 4.81
N PHE A 203 15.55 -10.03 5.10
CA PHE A 203 14.89 -10.91 4.14
C PHE A 203 13.48 -10.44 3.82
N ALA A 204 13.19 -10.42 2.52
CA ALA A 204 11.84 -10.29 1.98
C ALA A 204 11.71 -11.21 0.76
N GLN A 205 10.53 -11.80 0.58
CA GLN A 205 10.23 -12.68 -0.54
C GLN A 205 9.12 -12.11 -1.41
N ARG A 206 9.07 -12.52 -2.68
CA ARG A 206 7.92 -12.26 -3.53
C ARG A 206 6.72 -13.02 -2.97
N GLU A 207 5.60 -12.31 -2.82
CA GLU A 207 4.35 -12.94 -2.42
C GLU A 207 3.88 -13.94 -3.48
N LEU A 208 3.54 -15.14 -3.03
CA LEU A 208 2.89 -16.18 -3.82
C LEU A 208 1.39 -16.19 -3.53
N ARG A 209 0.60 -16.81 -4.40
CA ARG A 209 -0.79 -17.13 -4.08
C ARG A 209 -0.84 -18.18 -2.97
N LEU A 210 -1.96 -18.24 -2.24
CA LEU A 210 -2.14 -19.21 -1.17
C LEU A 210 -1.97 -20.67 -1.65
N ASP A 211 -2.52 -21.02 -2.82
CA ASP A 211 -2.37 -22.36 -3.42
C ASP A 211 -0.91 -22.68 -3.73
N GLU A 212 -0.12 -21.68 -4.16
CA GLU A 212 1.30 -21.85 -4.43
C GLU A 212 2.10 -22.06 -3.15
N TYR A 213 1.82 -21.29 -2.08
CA TYR A 213 2.48 -21.52 -0.78
C TYR A 213 2.11 -22.88 -0.19
N LEU A 214 0.84 -23.27 -0.22
CA LEU A 214 0.39 -24.56 0.30
C LEU A 214 1.06 -25.73 -0.42
N ALA A 215 1.23 -25.65 -1.74
CA ALA A 215 1.95 -26.68 -2.49
C ALA A 215 3.44 -26.77 -2.10
N LEU A 216 4.09 -25.64 -1.79
CA LEU A 216 5.46 -25.65 -1.28
C LEU A 216 5.54 -26.26 0.12
N ILE A 217 4.58 -25.94 0.99
CA ILE A 217 4.54 -26.43 2.39
C ILE A 217 4.24 -27.94 2.41
N GLU A 218 3.24 -28.40 1.66
CA GLU A 218 2.87 -29.82 1.54
C GLU A 218 4.05 -30.69 1.07
N ALA A 219 4.89 -30.16 0.18
CA ALA A 219 6.07 -30.87 -0.31
C ALA A 219 7.17 -31.08 0.76
N HIS A 220 7.09 -30.39 1.90
CA HIS A 220 8.14 -30.38 2.94
C HIS A 220 7.68 -30.78 4.33
N LEU A 221 6.37 -30.84 4.58
CA LEU A 221 5.78 -31.35 5.81
C LEU A 221 5.33 -32.81 5.64
N ASP A 222 5.20 -33.51 6.77
CA ASP A 222 4.43 -34.75 6.78
C ASP A 222 2.92 -34.44 6.80
N GLU A 223 2.10 -35.45 6.51
CA GLU A 223 0.65 -35.33 6.35
C GLU A 223 -0.02 -34.77 7.62
N GLU A 224 0.41 -35.20 8.80
CA GLU A 224 -0.16 -34.76 10.08
C GLU A 224 0.14 -33.28 10.37
N ALA A 225 1.39 -32.86 10.18
CA ALA A 225 1.80 -31.47 10.37
C ALA A 225 1.17 -30.53 9.32
N TYR A 226 1.00 -31.00 8.08
CA TYR A 226 0.32 -30.24 7.04
C TYR A 226 -1.17 -30.04 7.37
N ASP A 227 -1.86 -31.09 7.78
CA ASP A 227 -3.28 -31.03 8.14
C ASP A 227 -3.52 -30.10 9.35
N GLU A 228 -2.64 -30.13 10.35
CA GLU A 228 -2.70 -29.21 11.50
C GLU A 228 -2.53 -27.76 11.06
N PHE A 229 -1.50 -27.46 10.27
CA PHE A 229 -1.26 -26.11 9.74
C PHE A 229 -2.42 -25.63 8.85
N PHE A 230 -2.93 -26.49 7.96
CA PHE A 230 -4.04 -26.15 7.08
C PHE A 230 -5.32 -25.87 7.89
N ALA A 231 -5.59 -26.63 8.95
CA ALA A 231 -6.71 -26.40 9.84
C ALA A 231 -6.57 -25.08 10.62
N GLU A 232 -5.37 -24.76 11.09
CA GLU A 232 -5.05 -23.50 11.77
C GLU A 232 -5.34 -22.30 10.86
N ILE A 233 -4.71 -22.25 9.68
CA ILE A 233 -4.88 -21.09 8.79
C ILE A 233 -6.31 -20.98 8.24
N SER A 234 -7.02 -22.10 8.10
CA SER A 234 -8.43 -22.08 7.68
C SER A 234 -9.34 -21.38 8.69
N GLY A 235 -8.87 -21.18 9.94
CA GLY A 235 -9.56 -20.44 10.99
C GLY A 235 -9.55 -18.92 10.81
N TYR A 236 -8.61 -18.36 10.05
CA TYR A 236 -8.55 -16.91 9.80
C TYR A 236 -9.68 -16.46 8.86
N SER A 237 -10.31 -15.31 9.12
CA SER A 237 -11.41 -14.79 8.30
C SER A 237 -10.91 -14.26 6.95
N GLU A 238 -9.80 -13.53 6.95
CA GLU A 238 -9.27 -12.84 5.77
C GLU A 238 -8.28 -13.72 4.99
N LEU A 239 -8.28 -13.60 3.67
CA LEU A 239 -7.37 -14.36 2.80
C LEU A 239 -5.91 -13.90 2.99
N GLU A 240 -5.72 -12.60 3.19
CA GLU A 240 -4.43 -11.95 3.37
C GLU A 240 -3.69 -12.49 4.60
N ASP A 241 -4.41 -12.74 5.70
CA ASP A 241 -3.83 -13.35 6.91
C ASP A 241 -3.35 -14.79 6.63
N ARG A 242 -4.17 -15.58 5.92
CA ARG A 242 -3.79 -16.95 5.50
C ARG A 242 -2.55 -16.94 4.59
N VAL A 243 -2.48 -15.99 3.67
CA VAL A 243 -1.34 -15.80 2.78
C VAL A 243 -0.11 -15.39 3.56
N ALA A 244 -0.23 -14.50 4.55
CA ALA A 244 0.87 -14.06 5.40
C ALA A 244 1.44 -15.20 6.25
N GLU A 245 0.59 -15.99 6.90
CA GLU A 245 1.03 -17.15 7.69
C GLU A 245 1.69 -18.24 6.81
N ALA A 246 1.10 -18.51 5.64
CA ALA A 246 1.70 -19.42 4.66
C ALA A 246 3.04 -18.91 4.12
N ALA A 247 3.19 -17.59 3.95
CA ALA A 247 4.44 -16.98 3.54
C ALA A 247 5.55 -17.23 4.55
N ASP A 248 5.28 -17.08 5.85
CA ASP A 248 6.26 -17.41 6.89
C ASP A 248 6.59 -18.90 6.92
N MET A 249 5.57 -19.76 6.91
CA MET A 249 5.78 -21.20 7.00
C MET A 249 6.60 -21.76 5.82
N ALA A 250 6.43 -21.20 4.61
CA ALA A 250 7.07 -21.68 3.39
C ALA A 250 8.61 -21.71 3.45
N TRP A 251 9.26 -20.79 4.19
CA TRP A 251 10.72 -20.77 4.31
C TRP A 251 11.24 -21.27 5.66
N LEU A 252 10.37 -21.43 6.68
CA LEU A 252 10.76 -21.84 8.02
C LEU A 252 11.10 -23.33 8.12
N MET A 253 10.56 -24.22 7.27
CA MET A 253 10.74 -25.69 7.36
C MET A 253 10.26 -26.30 8.71
N PRO A 254 9.99 -27.62 8.81
CA PRO A 254 9.64 -28.26 10.10
C PRO A 254 10.75 -28.18 11.17
N GLN A 255 11.97 -27.78 10.79
CA GLN A 255 13.10 -27.57 11.69
C GLN A 255 13.19 -26.12 12.22
N GLY A 256 12.30 -25.22 11.76
CA GLY A 256 12.31 -23.79 12.03
C GLY A 256 13.37 -23.01 11.23
N ALA A 257 13.30 -21.67 11.30
CA ALA A 257 14.28 -20.77 10.69
C ALA A 257 15.71 -21.27 10.91
N PRO A 258 16.63 -21.12 9.94
CA PRO A 258 18.02 -21.56 10.11
C PRO A 258 18.55 -21.06 11.45
N GLY A 259 18.89 -22.00 12.33
CA GLY A 259 19.23 -21.67 13.72
C GLY A 259 20.34 -20.63 13.73
N ARG A 260 20.24 -19.61 14.59
CA ARG A 260 21.17 -18.45 14.64
C ARG A 260 22.64 -18.87 14.49
N TYR A 261 23.04 -19.94 15.16
CA TYR A 261 24.38 -20.53 15.11
C TYR A 261 24.80 -21.15 13.75
N GLN A 262 23.86 -21.69 12.96
CA GLN A 262 24.14 -22.29 11.65
C GLN A 262 24.56 -21.24 10.61
N ILE A 263 23.96 -20.06 10.70
CA ILE A 263 24.23 -18.92 9.82
C ILE A 263 25.21 -17.91 10.43
N GLY A 264 25.62 -18.09 11.68
CA GLY A 264 26.57 -17.18 12.36
C GLY A 264 25.94 -15.87 12.84
N SER A 265 24.61 -15.84 12.96
CA SER A 265 23.84 -14.72 13.50
C SER A 265 23.80 -14.79 15.03
N ASP A 266 23.76 -13.64 15.70
CA ASP A 266 23.58 -13.55 17.16
C ASP A 266 22.20 -12.98 17.53
N THR A 267 21.61 -12.14 16.67
CA THR A 267 20.23 -11.65 16.82
C THR A 267 19.34 -12.05 15.65
N ALA A 268 18.07 -12.35 15.93
CA ALA A 268 17.07 -12.67 14.91
C ALA A 268 15.73 -12.10 15.36
N GLU A 269 15.05 -11.42 14.44
CA GLU A 269 13.79 -10.72 14.70
C GLU A 269 12.85 -10.85 13.51
N ILE A 270 11.56 -11.01 13.80
CA ILE A 270 10.51 -10.84 12.80
C ILE A 270 10.52 -9.38 12.32
N ALA A 271 10.30 -9.19 11.02
CA ALA A 271 10.21 -7.89 10.40
C ALA A 271 8.95 -7.81 9.51
N ASN A 272 8.67 -6.60 9.05
CA ASN A 272 7.52 -6.24 8.23
C ASN A 272 7.83 -4.89 7.55
N PRO A 273 6.98 -4.40 6.64
CA PRO A 273 7.21 -3.14 5.97
C PRO A 273 7.49 -1.95 6.90
N GLU A 274 6.88 -1.90 8.09
CA GLU A 274 7.06 -0.81 9.06
C GLU A 274 8.43 -0.85 9.73
N LYS A 275 8.92 -2.06 10.04
CA LYS A 275 10.31 -2.23 10.47
C LYS A 275 11.25 -1.93 9.30
N GLY A 276 10.90 -2.32 8.07
CA GLY A 276 11.63 -1.96 6.85
C GLY A 276 11.77 -0.44 6.68
N ALA A 277 10.70 0.32 6.87
CA ALA A 277 10.68 1.78 6.82
C ALA A 277 11.60 2.44 7.87
N ARG A 278 11.74 1.84 9.05
CA ARG A 278 12.67 2.31 10.09
C ARG A 278 14.11 1.90 9.80
N VAL A 279 14.31 0.65 9.41
CA VAL A 279 15.64 0.09 9.11
C VAL A 279 16.25 0.82 7.92
N PHE A 280 15.49 1.05 6.85
CA PHE A 280 15.94 1.72 5.62
C PHE A 280 15.45 3.17 5.52
N ALA A 281 15.28 3.84 6.65
CA ALA A 281 15.12 5.28 6.67
C ALA A 281 16.40 5.96 6.15
N GLU A 282 16.26 7.16 5.60
CA GLU A 282 17.40 7.94 5.12
C GLU A 282 18.44 8.14 6.24
N GLY A 283 19.69 7.79 5.97
CA GLY A 283 20.80 7.88 6.93
C GLY A 283 20.80 6.84 8.05
N ALA A 284 19.84 5.90 8.10
CA ALA A 284 19.78 4.87 9.14
C ALA A 284 20.77 3.71 8.89
N GLN A 285 21.18 3.50 7.64
CA GLN A 285 22.10 2.43 7.24
C GLN A 285 23.13 2.92 6.23
N ASP A 286 24.33 2.35 6.33
CA ASP A 286 25.41 2.46 5.35
C ASP A 286 25.66 1.11 4.65
N ASP A 287 26.40 1.15 3.53
CA ASP A 287 26.86 -0.02 2.77
C ASP A 287 25.76 -1.02 2.40
N VAL A 288 24.58 -0.48 2.05
CA VAL A 288 23.41 -1.25 1.65
C VAL A 288 23.70 -2.01 0.35
N ARG A 289 23.61 -3.34 0.40
CA ARG A 289 23.81 -4.26 -0.72
C ARG A 289 22.61 -5.18 -0.84
N VAL A 290 21.94 -5.17 -1.99
CA VAL A 290 20.78 -6.03 -2.25
C VAL A 290 21.26 -7.29 -2.98
N HIS A 291 21.22 -8.43 -2.29
CA HIS A 291 21.45 -9.74 -2.89
C HIS A 291 20.12 -10.27 -3.42
N ARG A 292 20.05 -10.57 -4.72
CA ARG A 292 18.80 -10.88 -5.43
C ARG A 292 18.78 -12.32 -5.92
N PHE A 293 17.62 -12.96 -5.84
CA PHE A 293 17.45 -14.36 -6.23
C PHE A 293 16.20 -14.56 -7.11
N GLY A 294 16.27 -15.55 -7.99
CA GLY A 294 15.17 -15.90 -8.91
C GLY A 294 14.86 -14.77 -9.89
N ARG A 295 13.57 -14.47 -10.08
CA ARG A 295 13.09 -13.40 -10.97
C ARG A 295 13.40 -11.99 -10.47
N LEU A 296 13.83 -11.83 -9.22
CA LEU A 296 14.25 -10.53 -8.68
C LEU A 296 15.68 -10.17 -9.10
N ASP A 297 16.49 -11.12 -9.59
CA ASP A 297 17.77 -10.86 -10.27
C ASP A 297 17.53 -10.33 -11.69
N ASP A 298 16.86 -9.18 -11.76
CA ASP A 298 16.51 -8.48 -13.00
C ASP A 298 17.17 -7.10 -13.02
N PRO A 299 18.04 -6.80 -14.01
CA PRO A 299 18.69 -5.50 -14.14
C PRO A 299 17.72 -4.34 -14.39
N MET A 300 16.46 -4.60 -14.77
CA MET A 300 15.43 -3.57 -14.92
C MET A 300 14.84 -3.09 -13.59
N ILE A 301 15.06 -3.82 -12.50
CA ILE A 301 14.62 -3.44 -11.16
C ILE A 301 15.80 -2.76 -10.45
N SER A 302 15.63 -1.53 -9.97
CA SER A 302 16.69 -0.85 -9.20
C SER A 302 16.71 -1.30 -7.74
N ASP A 303 17.85 -1.20 -7.06
CA ASP A 303 17.92 -1.50 -5.61
C ASP A 303 16.98 -0.58 -4.82
N GLU A 304 16.89 0.70 -5.20
CA GLU A 304 15.96 1.65 -4.57
C GLU A 304 14.49 1.23 -4.73
N THR A 305 14.13 0.61 -5.85
CA THR A 305 12.78 0.06 -6.06
C THR A 305 12.50 -1.05 -5.05
N ILE A 306 13.44 -1.99 -4.88
CA ILE A 306 13.30 -3.09 -3.91
C ILE A 306 13.22 -2.55 -2.48
N LEU A 307 14.09 -1.60 -2.12
CA LEU A 307 14.06 -0.97 -0.80
C LEU A 307 12.74 -0.23 -0.56
N THR A 308 12.22 0.48 -1.56
CA THR A 308 10.91 1.14 -1.46
C THR A 308 9.77 0.16 -1.23
N GLU A 309 9.76 -0.97 -1.93
CA GLU A 309 8.76 -2.04 -1.73
C GLU A 309 8.91 -2.69 -0.34
N ILE A 310 10.14 -2.90 0.14
CA ILE A 310 10.40 -3.38 1.51
C ILE A 310 9.86 -2.40 2.56
N ARG A 311 9.87 -1.09 2.31
CA ARG A 311 9.28 -0.09 3.23
C ARG A 311 7.75 -0.09 3.22
N GLY A 312 7.13 -0.69 2.19
CA GLY A 312 5.68 -0.76 2.01
C GLY A 312 4.99 0.56 1.64
N ASP A 313 5.76 1.58 1.27
CA ASP A 313 5.22 2.89 0.92
C ASP A 313 4.37 2.83 -0.36
N GLY A 314 4.53 1.83 -1.23
CA GLY A 314 3.80 1.69 -2.49
C GLY A 314 2.39 1.12 -2.36
N GLY A 315 1.94 0.76 -1.15
CA GLY A 315 0.69 0.05 -0.90
C GLY A 315 0.86 -1.45 -0.69
N GLU A 316 2.09 -1.92 -0.45
CA GLU A 316 2.39 -3.27 0.02
C GLU A 316 2.13 -3.42 1.54
N SER A 317 2.02 -2.31 2.28
CA SER A 317 1.56 -2.30 3.67
C SER A 317 0.04 -2.19 3.75
N ASP A 318 -0.58 -2.90 4.69
CA ASP A 318 -2.02 -2.85 4.93
C ASP A 318 -2.49 -1.54 5.57
N PHE A 319 -1.56 -0.70 6.01
CA PHE A 319 -1.90 0.55 6.69
C PHE A 319 -1.01 1.72 6.30
N ARG A 320 -0.12 1.58 5.31
CA ARG A 320 0.63 2.70 4.71
C ARG A 320 0.42 2.75 3.21
N LEU A 321 0.29 3.97 2.70
CA LEU A 321 0.19 4.21 1.27
C LEU A 321 0.83 5.55 0.93
N ARG A 322 1.63 5.56 -0.14
CA ARG A 322 2.09 6.75 -0.85
C ARG A 322 1.92 6.46 -2.34
N PHE A 323 0.95 7.11 -2.96
CA PHE A 323 0.64 6.86 -4.35
C PHE A 323 0.15 8.08 -5.10
N THR A 324 0.57 8.18 -6.35
CA THR A 324 0.18 9.23 -7.29
C THR A 324 -0.55 8.61 -8.47
N ALA A 325 -1.73 9.13 -8.78
CA ALA A 325 -2.52 8.71 -9.93
C ALA A 325 -2.98 9.91 -10.77
N ARG A 326 -3.24 9.68 -12.06
CA ARG A 326 -3.79 10.69 -12.96
C ARG A 326 -5.15 10.22 -13.47
N THR A 327 -6.15 11.09 -13.45
CA THR A 327 -7.54 10.73 -13.83
C THR A 327 -7.68 10.34 -15.30
N ASN A 328 -6.72 10.69 -16.16
CA ASN A 328 -6.66 10.26 -17.56
C ASN A 328 -5.96 8.89 -17.77
N SER A 329 -5.57 8.20 -16.70
CA SER A 329 -4.92 6.89 -16.75
C SER A 329 -5.76 5.84 -16.01
N ALA A 330 -6.53 5.05 -16.76
CA ALA A 330 -7.42 4.03 -16.19
C ALA A 330 -6.66 2.98 -15.34
N SER A 331 -5.42 2.63 -15.71
CA SER A 331 -4.60 1.70 -14.93
C SER A 331 -4.19 2.28 -13.59
N LEU A 332 -3.70 3.53 -13.55
CA LEU A 332 -3.33 4.19 -12.31
C LEU A 332 -4.55 4.44 -11.41
N MET A 333 -5.70 4.78 -11.99
CA MET A 333 -6.93 4.96 -11.22
C MET A 333 -7.42 3.65 -10.61
N ARG A 334 -7.41 2.53 -11.36
CA ARG A 334 -7.72 1.20 -10.80
C ARG A 334 -6.75 0.81 -9.68
N ALA A 335 -5.46 1.07 -9.85
CA ALA A 335 -4.46 0.81 -8.81
C ALA A 335 -4.70 1.68 -7.56
N LEU A 336 -5.01 2.97 -7.73
CA LEU A 336 -5.35 3.86 -6.61
C LEU A 336 -6.57 3.35 -5.85
N THR A 337 -7.65 2.99 -6.55
CA THR A 337 -8.88 2.48 -5.94
C THR A 337 -8.60 1.21 -5.12
N SER A 338 -7.93 0.22 -5.71
CA SER A 338 -7.61 -1.03 -5.01
C SER A 338 -6.70 -0.80 -3.79
N ARG A 339 -5.73 0.11 -3.87
CA ARG A 339 -4.85 0.45 -2.73
C ARG A 339 -5.58 1.22 -1.63
N VAL A 340 -6.53 2.08 -1.99
CA VAL A 340 -7.41 2.78 -1.05
C VAL A 340 -8.33 1.79 -0.34
N GLU A 341 -8.87 0.81 -1.06
CA GLU A 341 -9.67 -0.29 -0.50
C GLU A 341 -8.84 -1.12 0.50
N ASN A 342 -7.57 -1.41 0.18
CA ASN A 342 -6.67 -2.12 1.09
C ASN A 342 -6.34 -1.30 2.35
N VAL A 343 -5.78 -0.09 2.18
CA VAL A 343 -5.24 0.69 3.30
C VAL A 343 -6.30 1.20 4.27
N PHE A 344 -7.55 1.32 3.82
CA PHE A 344 -8.69 1.75 4.65
C PHE A 344 -9.72 0.64 4.83
N PHE A 345 -9.35 -0.63 4.65
CA PHE A 345 -10.27 -1.77 4.73
C PHE A 345 -11.12 -1.75 6.01
N TYR A 346 -10.49 -1.54 7.17
CA TYR A 346 -11.15 -1.44 8.47
C TYR A 346 -11.65 -0.02 8.83
N ASN A 347 -11.37 0.97 7.98
CA ASN A 347 -11.74 2.37 8.17
C ASN A 347 -12.79 2.81 7.13
N GLU A 348 -14.00 2.29 7.26
CA GLU A 348 -15.12 2.54 6.34
C GLU A 348 -15.40 4.03 6.12
N ALA A 349 -15.20 4.86 7.15
CA ALA A 349 -15.45 6.30 7.08
C ALA A 349 -14.46 7.00 6.11
N TRP A 350 -13.18 6.70 6.22
CA TRP A 350 -12.18 7.20 5.28
C TRP A 350 -12.27 6.52 3.93
N LEU A 351 -12.49 5.21 3.87
CA LEU A 351 -12.69 4.48 2.61
C LEU A 351 -13.80 5.13 1.77
N GLY A 352 -14.99 5.31 2.35
CA GLY A 352 -16.12 5.92 1.66
C GLY A 352 -15.85 7.35 1.22
N THR A 353 -15.24 8.17 2.08
CA THR A 353 -14.97 9.59 1.78
C THR A 353 -13.86 9.75 0.74
N VAL A 354 -12.77 8.98 0.84
CA VAL A 354 -11.65 9.02 -0.11
C VAL A 354 -12.09 8.54 -1.49
N LEU A 355 -12.89 7.46 -1.59
CA LEU A 355 -13.46 7.03 -2.86
C LEU A 355 -14.38 8.11 -3.47
N GLN A 356 -15.10 8.87 -2.65
CA GLN A 356 -15.87 10.02 -3.12
C GLN A 356 -14.97 11.18 -3.60
N LEU A 357 -13.85 11.44 -2.93
CA LEU A 357 -12.85 12.43 -3.35
C LEU A 357 -12.17 12.05 -4.67
N ILE A 358 -11.90 10.76 -4.89
CA ILE A 358 -11.40 10.22 -6.16
C ILE A 358 -12.41 10.51 -7.28
N ARG A 359 -13.69 10.16 -7.07
CA ARG A 359 -14.77 10.46 -8.04
C ARG A 359 -14.98 11.94 -8.26
N TYR A 360 -14.77 12.76 -7.23
CA TYR A 360 -14.79 14.21 -7.33
C TYR A 360 -13.68 14.71 -8.26
N ALA A 361 -12.46 14.18 -8.14
CA ALA A 361 -11.33 14.48 -9.05
C ALA A 361 -11.62 14.05 -10.50
N GLU A 362 -12.17 12.85 -10.71
CA GLU A 362 -12.53 12.33 -12.04
C GLU A 362 -13.57 13.18 -12.78
N ARG A 363 -14.41 13.92 -12.04
CA ARG A 363 -15.46 14.79 -12.59
C ARG A 363 -14.97 16.21 -12.89
N LYS A 364 -13.72 16.55 -12.58
CA LYS A 364 -13.15 17.86 -12.93
C LYS A 364 -13.00 18.00 -14.46
N SER A 365 -12.98 19.25 -14.93
CA SER A 365 -12.90 19.56 -16.36
C SER A 365 -11.49 19.33 -16.91
N GLY A 366 -11.16 18.10 -17.25
CA GLY A 366 -9.85 17.73 -17.78
C GLY A 366 -9.04 16.86 -16.80
N PRO A 367 -7.80 16.52 -17.15
CA PRO A 367 -6.97 15.67 -16.30
C PRO A 367 -6.68 16.33 -14.95
N ALA A 368 -6.73 15.53 -13.89
CA ALA A 368 -6.30 15.88 -12.56
C ALA A 368 -5.28 14.84 -12.08
N THR A 369 -4.38 15.27 -11.19
CA THR A 369 -3.45 14.37 -10.48
C THR A 369 -3.92 14.25 -9.03
N ILE A 370 -3.89 13.04 -8.49
CA ILE A 370 -4.22 12.74 -7.10
C ILE A 370 -2.96 12.20 -6.45
N ASP A 371 -2.48 12.87 -5.41
CA ASP A 371 -1.41 12.37 -4.54
C ASP A 371 -2.01 11.99 -3.18
N LEU A 372 -1.86 10.73 -2.78
CA LEU A 372 -2.34 10.21 -1.52
C LEU A 372 -1.18 9.72 -0.68
N ILE A 373 -1.11 10.20 0.56
CA ILE A 373 -0.27 9.64 1.63
C ILE A 373 -1.20 9.22 2.76
N ALA A 374 -1.16 7.97 3.20
CA ALA A 374 -2.01 7.47 4.27
C ALA A 374 -1.22 6.62 5.27
N TYR A 375 -1.66 6.70 6.53
CA TYR A 375 -1.26 5.86 7.64
C TYR A 375 -2.52 5.51 8.46
N SER A 376 -2.98 4.26 8.41
CA SER A 376 -4.22 3.79 9.06
C SER A 376 -3.98 2.53 9.90
N PRO A 377 -3.21 2.60 11.00
CA PRO A 377 -2.78 1.42 11.77
C PRO A 377 -3.90 0.72 12.57
N GLU A 378 -5.11 1.29 12.60
CA GLU A 378 -6.27 0.78 13.35
C GLU A 378 -6.01 0.49 14.83
N ASP A 379 -5.28 1.39 15.49
CA ASP A 379 -4.93 1.28 16.91
C ASP A 379 -5.07 2.64 17.61
N ILE A 380 -6.31 3.04 17.87
CA ILE A 380 -6.59 4.34 18.48
C ILE A 380 -6.05 4.46 19.91
N LEU A 381 -5.98 3.37 20.67
CA LEU A 381 -5.48 3.39 22.05
C LEU A 381 -3.99 3.75 22.08
N ARG A 382 -3.20 3.16 21.19
CA ARG A 382 -1.78 3.52 21.02
C ARG A 382 -1.61 4.97 20.57
N ALA A 383 -2.46 5.45 19.67
CA ALA A 383 -2.45 6.84 19.22
C ALA A 383 -2.74 7.84 20.34
N ILE A 384 -3.70 7.56 21.22
CA ILE A 384 -4.00 8.37 22.42
C ILE A 384 -2.81 8.34 23.38
N ALA A 385 -2.31 7.14 23.70
CA ALA A 385 -1.18 6.98 24.60
C ALA A 385 0.07 7.72 24.12
N SER A 386 0.37 7.71 22.82
CA SER A 386 1.53 8.42 22.27
C SER A 386 1.33 9.92 22.20
N SER A 387 0.12 10.36 21.86
CA SER A 387 -0.23 11.77 21.80
C SER A 387 -0.17 12.43 23.18
N ALA A 388 -0.32 11.67 24.27
CA ALA A 388 -0.10 12.14 25.64
C ALA A 388 1.34 12.63 25.89
N PHE A 389 2.32 12.12 25.13
CA PHE A 389 3.70 12.59 25.12
C PHE A 389 3.97 13.63 24.03
N GLY A 390 2.95 14.04 23.26
CA GLY A 390 3.09 14.92 22.11
C GLY A 390 3.74 14.25 20.88
N PHE A 391 3.76 12.91 20.82
CA PHE A 391 4.25 12.13 19.67
C PHE A 391 3.10 11.74 18.73
N PRO A 392 3.00 12.35 17.53
CA PRO A 392 1.90 12.08 16.60
C PRO A 392 2.13 10.85 15.72
N GLY A 393 3.28 10.16 15.83
CA GLY A 393 3.70 9.13 14.88
C GLY A 393 2.84 7.87 14.85
N TYR A 394 1.97 7.65 15.84
CA TYR A 394 0.97 6.58 15.85
C TYR A 394 -0.46 7.06 15.54
N VAL A 395 -0.66 8.36 15.36
CA VAL A 395 -1.99 8.92 15.04
C VAL A 395 -2.35 8.55 13.61
N PRO A 396 -3.48 7.86 13.37
CA PRO A 396 -3.96 7.61 12.02
C PRO A 396 -4.14 8.93 11.27
N THR A 397 -3.69 8.98 10.02
CA THR A 397 -3.82 10.18 9.19
C THR A 397 -3.80 9.83 7.71
N PHE A 398 -4.45 10.65 6.89
CA PHE A 398 -4.13 10.71 5.47
C PHE A 398 -4.06 12.15 4.97
N ARG A 399 -3.32 12.36 3.89
CA ARG A 399 -3.29 13.57 3.08
C ARG A 399 -3.58 13.19 1.64
N LEU A 400 -4.63 13.77 1.08
CA LEU A 400 -5.00 13.63 -0.32
C LEU A 400 -4.94 15.01 -0.97
N ASP A 401 -4.02 15.20 -1.91
CA ASP A 401 -3.88 16.42 -2.70
C ASP A 401 -4.42 16.17 -4.11
N ILE A 402 -5.38 17.00 -4.55
CA ILE A 402 -5.89 17.00 -5.93
C ILE A 402 -5.32 18.20 -6.66
N PHE A 403 -4.51 17.95 -7.68
CA PHE A 403 -3.93 18.97 -8.55
C PHE A 403 -4.73 19.07 -9.84
N HIS A 404 -5.27 20.26 -10.10
CA HIS A 404 -6.05 20.54 -11.31
C HIS A 404 -5.93 22.02 -11.69
N ASP A 405 -5.69 22.30 -12.98
CA ASP A 405 -5.58 23.67 -13.53
C ASP A 405 -4.64 24.62 -12.76
N GLY A 406 -3.55 24.07 -12.20
CA GLY A 406 -2.56 24.84 -11.41
C GLY A 406 -2.99 25.12 -9.97
N GLU A 407 -4.17 24.69 -9.56
CA GLU A 407 -4.65 24.73 -8.17
C GLU A 407 -4.42 23.39 -7.46
N THR A 408 -4.27 23.45 -6.14
CA THR A 408 -4.15 22.27 -5.27
C THR A 408 -5.23 22.33 -4.21
N GLU A 409 -6.09 21.31 -4.18
CA GLU A 409 -7.04 21.11 -3.09
C GLU A 409 -6.54 19.99 -2.18
N ARG A 410 -6.27 20.34 -0.92
CA ARG A 410 -5.78 19.40 0.09
C ARG A 410 -6.88 18.95 1.03
N PHE A 411 -6.97 17.63 1.20
CA PHE A 411 -7.84 16.97 2.15
C PHE A 411 -7.02 16.16 3.16
N ILE A 412 -7.42 16.22 4.42
CA ILE A 412 -6.71 15.56 5.53
C ILE A 412 -7.71 14.73 6.33
N GLY A 413 -7.38 13.47 6.57
CA GLY A 413 -8.13 12.61 7.50
C GLY A 413 -7.50 12.62 8.88
N LEU A 414 -8.29 12.86 9.93
CA LEU A 414 -7.84 12.76 11.33
C LEU A 414 -8.95 12.17 12.24
N PRO A 415 -8.60 11.53 13.37
CA PRO A 415 -9.54 11.25 14.44
C PRO A 415 -10.10 12.54 15.05
N GLU A 416 -11.41 12.58 15.23
CA GLU A 416 -12.16 13.70 15.79
C GLU A 416 -12.91 13.23 17.04
N TRP A 417 -12.81 14.01 18.11
CA TRP A 417 -13.48 13.80 19.39
C TRP A 417 -14.78 14.61 19.46
N ASP A 418 -15.82 14.02 20.04
CA ASP A 418 -17.12 14.66 20.19
C ASP A 418 -17.33 15.38 21.54
N GLY A 419 -16.38 15.24 22.47
CA GLY A 419 -16.51 15.78 23.84
C GLY A 419 -16.86 14.76 24.91
N THR A 420 -17.09 13.49 24.55
CA THR A 420 -17.42 12.43 25.50
C THR A 420 -16.23 12.14 26.41
N LYS A 421 -16.48 12.11 27.72
CA LYS A 421 -15.46 11.70 28.71
C LYS A 421 -15.04 10.24 28.44
N PRO A 422 -13.74 9.95 28.23
CA PRO A 422 -13.27 8.60 27.94
C PRO A 422 -13.39 7.69 29.17
N ASP A 423 -13.77 6.42 28.95
CA ASP A 423 -13.79 5.36 29.96
C ASP A 423 -12.94 4.17 29.48
N PHE A 424 -11.63 4.27 29.69
CA PHE A 424 -10.69 3.25 29.25
C PHE A 424 -10.85 1.93 30.00
N ALA A 425 -11.23 1.96 31.28
CA ALA A 425 -11.48 0.75 32.05
C ALA A 425 -12.63 -0.07 31.45
N ARG A 426 -13.71 0.60 31.03
CA ARG A 426 -14.82 -0.05 30.32
C ARG A 426 -14.36 -0.62 28.97
N VAL A 427 -13.57 0.13 28.20
CA VAL A 427 -13.01 -0.35 26.92
C VAL A 427 -12.20 -1.62 27.11
N ILE A 428 -11.26 -1.64 28.06
CA ILE A 428 -10.44 -2.83 28.36
C ILE A 428 -11.32 -4.00 28.84
N ALA A 429 -12.33 -3.74 29.68
CA ALA A 429 -13.26 -4.77 30.14
C ALA A 429 -14.11 -5.39 29.02
N GLN A 430 -14.61 -4.57 28.08
CA GLN A 430 -15.52 -5.02 27.02
C GLN A 430 -14.79 -5.69 25.86
N HIS A 431 -13.65 -5.15 25.46
CA HIS A 431 -12.95 -5.56 24.24
C HIS A 431 -11.76 -6.49 24.53
N PHE A 432 -11.21 -6.48 25.74
CA PHE A 432 -9.99 -7.21 26.09
C PHE A 432 -10.12 -7.99 27.42
N ALA A 433 -11.33 -8.45 27.74
CA ALA A 433 -11.63 -9.27 28.93
C ALA A 433 -11.16 -8.67 30.27
N GLY A 434 -10.91 -7.36 30.34
CA GLY A 434 -10.44 -6.67 31.54
C GLY A 434 -8.94 -6.79 31.81
N ASP A 435 -8.16 -7.33 30.87
CA ASP A 435 -6.71 -7.49 30.99
C ASP A 435 -5.97 -6.67 29.94
N ASP A 436 -5.07 -5.79 30.40
CA ASP A 436 -4.21 -4.99 29.52
C ASP A 436 -3.36 -5.88 28.61
N PHE A 437 -2.92 -7.05 29.10
CA PHE A 437 -2.10 -7.96 28.29
C PHE A 437 -2.88 -8.54 27.11
N SER A 438 -4.18 -8.79 27.27
CA SER A 438 -5.06 -9.22 26.18
C SER A 438 -5.13 -8.20 25.04
N TYR A 439 -5.04 -6.90 25.31
CA TYR A 439 -4.92 -5.89 24.26
C TYR A 439 -3.64 -6.06 23.44
N PHE A 440 -2.48 -6.24 24.09
CA PHE A 440 -1.22 -6.41 23.37
C PHE A 440 -1.17 -7.73 22.58
N LEU A 441 -1.82 -8.78 23.10
CA LEU A 441 -1.99 -10.04 22.39
C LEU A 441 -2.88 -9.89 21.15
N ALA A 442 -4.01 -9.18 21.28
CA ALA A 442 -4.90 -8.87 20.16
C ALA A 442 -4.18 -8.03 19.08
N CYS A 443 -3.35 -7.05 19.47
CA CYS A 443 -2.51 -6.30 18.53
C CYS A 443 -1.45 -7.17 17.85
N HIS A 444 -0.88 -8.14 18.56
CA HIS A 444 0.12 -9.05 17.99
C HIS A 444 -0.47 -9.91 16.87
N PHE A 445 -1.70 -10.37 17.04
CA PHE A 445 -2.43 -11.18 16.05
C PHE A 445 -3.33 -10.36 15.11
N GLY A 446 -3.35 -9.03 15.21
CA GLY A 446 -4.14 -8.15 14.36
C GLY A 446 -5.64 -8.11 14.65
N GLU A 447 -6.12 -8.86 15.65
CA GLU A 447 -7.54 -8.92 16.05
C GLU A 447 -8.10 -7.53 16.43
N ASN A 448 -7.24 -6.66 16.98
CA ASN A 448 -7.59 -5.30 17.38
C ASN A 448 -8.17 -4.45 16.23
N ARG A 449 -7.76 -4.73 14.97
CA ARG A 449 -8.17 -3.94 13.80
C ARG A 449 -9.69 -3.97 13.59
N THR A 450 -10.31 -5.15 13.80
CA THR A 450 -11.76 -5.33 13.67
C THR A 450 -12.56 -4.60 14.74
N MET A 451 -11.97 -4.40 15.93
CA MET A 451 -12.62 -3.79 17.09
C MET A 451 -12.38 -2.28 17.20
N ASN A 452 -11.40 -1.75 16.45
CA ASN A 452 -10.95 -0.36 16.56
C ASN A 452 -12.10 0.66 16.42
N ARG A 453 -13.03 0.44 15.48
CA ARG A 453 -14.21 1.31 15.29
C ARG A 453 -15.11 1.35 16.52
N ASP A 454 -15.33 0.21 17.15
CA ASP A 454 -16.21 0.10 18.32
C ASP A 454 -15.53 0.76 19.53
N ILE A 455 -14.22 0.54 19.71
CA ILE A 455 -13.40 1.23 20.71
C ILE A 455 -13.44 2.75 20.51
N MET A 456 -13.28 3.24 19.28
CA MET A 456 -13.40 4.67 18.98
C MET A 456 -14.77 5.22 19.37
N THR A 457 -15.84 4.51 19.02
CA THR A 457 -17.21 4.89 19.37
C THR A 457 -17.41 4.98 20.88
N ASP A 458 -16.89 4.01 21.64
CA ASP A 458 -16.96 4.00 23.11
C ASP A 458 -16.19 5.15 23.78
N LEU A 459 -15.21 5.72 23.07
CA LEU A 459 -14.41 6.87 23.51
C LEU A 459 -14.91 8.22 22.96
N GLY A 460 -16.01 8.23 22.21
CA GLY A 460 -16.52 9.44 21.54
C GLY A 460 -15.62 9.95 20.42
N LEU A 461 -14.89 9.05 19.77
CA LEU A 461 -14.01 9.33 18.65
C LEU A 461 -14.63 8.83 17.34
N ARG A 462 -14.32 9.52 16.25
CA ARG A 462 -14.66 9.12 14.89
C ARG A 462 -13.60 9.54 13.90
N TYR A 463 -13.46 8.81 12.80
CA TYR A 463 -12.67 9.27 11.66
C TYR A 463 -13.40 10.36 10.90
N SER A 464 -12.74 11.50 10.70
CA SER A 464 -13.28 12.65 9.97
C SER A 464 -12.34 13.11 8.87
N VAL A 465 -12.88 13.81 7.88
CA VAL A 465 -12.11 14.38 6.76
C VAL A 465 -12.33 15.89 6.72
N PHE A 466 -11.22 16.59 6.55
CA PHE A 466 -11.13 18.03 6.55
C PHE A 466 -10.52 18.51 5.23
N ARG A 467 -10.91 19.70 4.79
CA ARG A 467 -10.22 20.43 3.73
C ARG A 467 -9.33 21.49 4.36
N GLU A 468 -8.09 21.59 3.92
CA GLU A 468 -7.19 22.67 4.34
C GLU A 468 -7.61 23.97 3.66
N THR A 469 -7.87 25.00 4.46
CA THR A 469 -8.20 26.35 3.98
C THR A 469 -7.28 27.38 4.61
N ARG A 470 -7.26 28.60 4.07
CA ARG A 470 -6.47 29.72 4.64
C ARG A 470 -6.86 30.07 6.08
N THR A 471 -8.07 29.73 6.51
CA THR A 471 -8.60 30.03 7.84
C THR A 471 -8.52 28.83 8.80
N GLY A 472 -7.91 27.73 8.38
CA GLY A 472 -7.81 26.48 9.15
C GLY A 472 -8.57 25.32 8.51
N PRO A 473 -8.57 24.15 9.16
CA PRO A 473 -9.26 22.97 8.66
C PRO A 473 -10.78 23.15 8.70
N GLU A 474 -11.45 22.79 7.62
CA GLU A 474 -12.91 22.78 7.51
C GLU A 474 -13.41 21.35 7.37
N ARG A 475 -14.32 20.89 8.25
CA ARG A 475 -14.93 19.56 8.12
C ARG A 475 -15.75 19.50 6.83
N ILE A 476 -15.60 18.45 6.03
CA ILE A 476 -16.26 18.35 4.72
C ILE A 476 -17.15 17.11 4.57
N ARG A 477 -18.08 17.22 3.61
CA ARG A 477 -18.83 16.14 2.98
C ARG A 477 -18.69 16.27 1.47
N VAL A 478 -18.49 15.17 0.76
CA VAL A 478 -18.57 15.17 -0.71
C VAL A 478 -20.03 14.93 -1.14
N GLN A 479 -20.55 15.77 -2.03
CA GLN A 479 -21.88 15.61 -2.62
C GLN A 479 -21.79 15.67 -4.14
N GLY A 480 -21.62 14.51 -4.77
CA GLY A 480 -21.40 14.42 -6.22
C GLY A 480 -20.09 15.09 -6.61
N SER A 481 -20.15 16.20 -7.34
CA SER A 481 -18.99 16.99 -7.77
C SER A 481 -18.77 18.25 -6.93
N ILE A 482 -19.32 18.31 -5.70
CA ILE A 482 -19.26 19.49 -4.83
C ILE A 482 -18.73 19.08 -3.45
N ILE A 483 -17.83 19.88 -2.91
CA ILE A 483 -17.38 19.79 -1.51
C ILE A 483 -18.24 20.72 -0.66
N VAL A 484 -18.90 20.15 0.35
CA VAL A 484 -19.81 20.87 1.24
C VAL A 484 -19.23 20.97 2.64
N PRO A 485 -19.04 22.19 3.17
CA PRO A 485 -18.66 22.41 4.56
C PRO A 485 -19.69 21.85 5.54
N VAL A 486 -19.21 21.19 6.59
CA VAL A 486 -20.02 20.70 7.70
C VAL A 486 -19.74 21.57 8.92
N LYS A 487 -20.79 22.23 9.42
CA LYS A 487 -20.69 23.06 10.63
C LYS A 487 -20.50 22.22 11.89
N GLY A 488 -19.84 22.81 12.87
CA GLY A 488 -19.66 22.24 14.20
C GLY A 488 -18.27 22.54 14.73
N GLU A 489 -18.12 22.44 16.04
CA GLU A 489 -16.80 22.50 16.67
C GLU A 489 -15.96 21.30 16.23
N ILE A 490 -14.68 21.53 15.95
CA ILE A 490 -13.71 20.50 15.61
C ILE A 490 -12.85 20.29 16.85
N ARG A 491 -12.84 19.06 17.40
CA ARG A 491 -11.98 18.71 18.52
C ARG A 491 -11.11 17.54 18.10
N SER A 492 -9.80 17.71 18.22
CA SER A 492 -8.83 16.64 17.95
C SER A 492 -8.67 15.72 19.16
N ILE A 493 -7.98 14.61 18.95
CA ILE A 493 -7.40 13.76 19.99
C ILE A 493 -6.66 14.55 21.09
N ASN A 494 -5.93 15.60 20.75
CA ASN A 494 -5.22 16.41 21.76
C ASN A 494 -6.20 17.11 22.71
N HIS A 495 -7.37 17.55 22.21
CA HIS A 495 -8.40 18.14 23.08
C HIS A 495 -8.97 17.12 24.07
N LEU A 496 -9.10 15.84 23.67
CA LEU A 496 -9.49 14.75 24.58
C LEU A 496 -8.44 14.59 25.69
N ILE A 497 -7.17 14.59 25.31
CA ILE A 497 -6.04 14.41 26.25
C ILE A 497 -5.99 15.56 27.24
N ASP A 498 -6.04 16.80 26.75
CA ASP A 498 -5.98 18.00 27.60
C ASP A 498 -7.16 18.08 28.57
N ALA A 499 -8.36 17.64 28.13
CA ALA A 499 -9.56 17.62 28.96
C ALA A 499 -9.61 16.46 29.98
N HIS A 500 -8.87 15.37 29.75
CA HIS A 500 -9.00 14.10 30.48
C HIS A 500 -7.65 13.44 30.79
N VAL A 501 -6.69 14.24 31.27
CA VAL A 501 -5.30 13.81 31.56
C VAL A 501 -5.25 12.59 32.50
N GLU A 502 -6.04 12.61 33.58
CA GLU A 502 -6.06 11.52 34.58
C GLU A 502 -6.58 10.20 33.99
N GLU A 503 -7.62 10.25 33.16
CA GLU A 503 -8.13 9.06 32.47
C GLU A 503 -7.12 8.54 31.44
N VAL A 504 -6.49 9.42 30.65
CA VAL A 504 -5.49 9.03 29.65
C VAL A 504 -4.24 8.39 30.30
N HIS A 505 -3.83 8.84 31.48
CA HIS A 505 -2.72 8.22 32.21
C HIS A 505 -2.95 6.73 32.51
N GLN A 506 -4.21 6.28 32.61
CA GLN A 506 -4.56 4.88 32.87
C GLN A 506 -4.12 3.96 31.74
N ILE A 507 -4.16 4.43 30.48
CA ILE A 507 -3.68 3.64 29.33
C ILE A 507 -2.19 3.81 29.08
N VAL A 508 -1.62 4.99 29.37
CA VAL A 508 -0.19 5.27 29.14
C VAL A 508 0.71 4.31 29.92
N ALA A 509 0.38 4.02 31.19
CA ALA A 509 1.22 3.19 32.05
C ALA A 509 1.37 1.74 31.53
N PRO A 510 0.29 1.03 31.12
CA PRO A 510 0.40 -0.26 30.45
C PRO A 510 1.29 -0.25 29.20
N PHE A 511 1.16 0.74 28.30
CA PHE A 511 2.01 0.84 27.11
C PHE A 511 3.49 0.97 27.45
N MET A 512 3.83 1.85 28.39
CA MET A 512 5.23 2.06 28.80
C MET A 512 5.83 0.83 29.51
N ARG A 513 4.99 0.00 30.14
CA ARG A 513 5.41 -1.20 30.88
C ARG A 513 5.52 -2.44 30.00
N ILE A 514 4.55 -2.66 29.10
CA ILE A 514 4.37 -3.92 28.37
C ILE A 514 4.95 -3.82 26.95
N ASP A 515 4.70 -2.73 26.22
CA ASP A 515 5.21 -2.54 24.86
C ASP A 515 6.57 -1.82 24.90
N GLN A 516 7.64 -2.62 24.96
CA GLN A 516 9.01 -2.10 24.97
C GLN A 516 9.35 -1.29 23.71
N GLY A 517 8.77 -1.65 22.54
CA GLY A 517 9.01 -0.92 21.30
C GLY A 517 8.38 0.47 21.32
N PHE A 518 7.16 0.56 21.84
CA PHE A 518 6.50 1.84 22.12
C PHE A 518 7.31 2.66 23.12
N ALA A 519 7.68 2.08 24.26
CA ALA A 519 8.44 2.77 25.30
C ALA A 519 9.77 3.32 24.78
N GLN A 520 10.52 2.52 24.01
CA GLN A 520 11.77 2.95 23.37
C GLN A 520 11.53 4.07 22.34
N THR A 521 10.47 3.98 21.53
CA THR A 521 10.13 5.01 20.54
C THR A 521 9.80 6.33 21.22
N ILE A 522 8.96 6.30 22.26
CA ILE A 522 8.61 7.48 23.05
C ILE A 522 9.83 8.03 23.79
N GLN A 523 10.64 7.18 24.41
CA GLN A 523 11.89 7.61 25.06
C GLN A 523 12.85 8.23 24.06
N ALA A 524 13.03 7.65 22.87
CA ALA A 524 13.86 8.22 21.82
C ALA A 524 13.31 9.58 21.36
N PHE A 525 11.99 9.72 21.24
CA PHE A 525 11.34 10.99 20.91
C PHE A 525 11.51 12.03 22.02
N LEU A 526 11.31 11.67 23.29
CA LEU A 526 11.46 12.56 24.43
C LEU A 526 12.93 12.94 24.67
N ASN A 527 13.86 12.00 24.49
CA ASN A 527 15.30 12.21 24.58
C ASN A 527 15.83 12.97 23.36
N ASN A 528 15.11 12.94 22.23
CA ASN A 528 15.30 13.87 21.14
C ASN A 528 14.66 15.21 21.53
N ASP A 529 15.33 15.93 22.44
CA ASP A 529 14.90 17.20 23.01
C ASP A 529 14.63 18.32 21.97
N MET A 530 14.92 18.10 20.68
CA MET A 530 14.84 19.12 19.64
C MET A 530 13.41 19.57 19.29
N PRO A 531 12.43 18.70 18.95
CA PRO A 531 11.08 19.17 18.58
C PRO A 531 10.30 19.76 19.76
N LEU A 532 10.56 19.28 20.99
CA LEU A 532 10.01 19.87 22.21
C LEU A 532 10.61 21.25 22.47
N ALA A 533 11.93 21.39 22.26
CA ALA A 533 12.60 22.66 22.41
C ALA A 533 12.14 23.70 21.37
N GLU A 534 11.93 23.31 20.11
CA GLU A 534 11.39 24.20 19.08
C GLU A 534 9.95 24.63 19.38
N ARG A 535 9.11 23.73 19.93
CA ARG A 535 7.76 24.09 20.40
C ARG A 535 7.81 25.11 21.53
N ARG A 536 8.64 24.89 22.55
CA ARG A 536 8.83 25.85 23.66
C ARG A 536 9.35 27.19 23.19
N LEU A 537 10.28 27.19 22.24
CA LEU A 537 10.81 28.42 21.66
C LEU A 537 9.74 29.15 20.84
N ALA A 538 8.92 28.42 20.07
CA ALA A 538 7.78 28.99 19.35
C ALA A 538 6.73 29.62 20.29
N GLU A 539 6.43 28.96 21.41
CA GLU A 539 5.55 29.51 22.45
C GLU A 539 6.15 30.77 23.09
N LEU A 540 7.46 30.79 23.35
CA LEU A 540 8.16 31.93 23.94
C LEU A 540 8.10 33.18 23.04
N ILE A 541 8.08 33.00 21.72
CA ILE A 541 8.07 34.10 20.74
C ILE A 541 6.68 34.38 20.16
N ALA A 542 5.63 33.66 20.57
CA ALA A 542 4.30 33.75 19.98
C ALA A 542 3.68 35.16 20.07
N ASP A 543 3.98 35.89 21.15
CA ASP A 543 3.51 37.25 21.40
C ASP A 543 4.57 38.33 21.08
N ALA A 544 5.68 37.96 20.44
CA ALA A 544 6.72 38.91 20.08
C ALA A 544 6.21 39.90 19.01
N PRO A 545 6.48 41.21 19.14
CA PRO A 545 6.11 42.18 18.13
C PRO A 545 6.82 41.88 16.81
N ALA A 546 6.08 41.91 15.71
CA ALA A 546 6.65 41.73 14.37
C ALA A 546 7.75 42.78 14.10
N GLN A 547 8.91 42.35 13.61
CA GLN A 547 9.97 43.29 13.24
C GLN A 547 9.52 44.15 12.04
N GLU A 548 9.67 45.48 12.15
CA GLU A 548 9.27 46.43 11.11
C GLU A 548 10.10 46.28 9.82
N GLU A 549 11.33 45.77 9.93
CA GLU A 549 12.24 45.50 8.82
C GLU A 549 12.68 44.02 8.82
N GLN A 550 12.69 43.39 7.63
CA GLN A 550 13.18 42.03 7.49
C GLN A 550 14.70 41.99 7.56
N SER A 551 15.24 41.33 8.58
CA SER A 551 16.68 41.15 8.76
C SER A 551 17.06 39.67 8.64
N TYR A 552 18.03 39.35 7.78
CA TYR A 552 18.50 37.99 7.56
C TYR A 552 19.90 37.80 8.16
N TRP A 553 20.18 36.59 8.66
CA TRP A 553 21.53 36.20 9.04
C TRP A 553 22.45 36.15 7.82
N MET A 554 23.66 36.71 7.94
CA MET A 554 24.61 36.86 6.84
C MET A 554 25.86 35.97 6.96
N GLY A 555 25.98 35.17 8.02
CA GLY A 555 27.11 34.26 8.25
C GLY A 555 26.85 32.84 7.76
N ASP A 556 27.93 32.09 7.51
CA ASP A 556 27.87 30.66 7.24
C ASP A 556 27.41 29.92 8.50
N LEU A 557 26.49 28.96 8.35
CA LEU A 557 25.80 28.36 9.47
C LEU A 557 25.45 26.90 9.16
N ASP A 558 26.36 26.00 9.55
CA ASP A 558 26.25 24.58 9.25
C ASP A 558 25.71 23.78 10.45
N THR A 559 26.26 24.03 11.65
CA THR A 559 25.96 23.27 12.87
C THR A 559 25.86 24.17 14.09
N CYS A 560 25.12 23.70 15.11
CA CYS A 560 25.00 24.33 16.41
C CYS A 560 26.36 24.40 17.11
N ASP A 561 26.76 25.59 17.57
CA ASP A 561 28.07 25.84 18.21
C ASP A 561 28.28 25.06 19.53
N VAL A 562 27.20 24.53 20.12
CA VAL A 562 27.25 23.81 21.40
C VAL A 562 27.16 22.30 21.25
N CYS A 563 26.22 21.81 20.44
CA CYS A 563 25.96 20.37 20.32
C CYS A 563 26.24 19.79 18.94
N GLU A 564 26.81 20.60 18.04
CA GLU A 564 27.18 20.22 16.66
C GLU A 564 26.02 19.68 15.81
N HIS A 565 24.78 19.84 16.27
CA HIS A 565 23.60 19.41 15.53
C HIS A 565 23.44 20.26 14.25
N PRO A 566 23.18 19.66 13.08
CA PRO A 566 23.00 20.42 11.84
C PRO A 566 21.83 21.38 11.91
N PHE A 567 22.01 22.60 11.42
CA PHE A 567 20.92 23.58 11.30
C PHE A 567 19.97 23.37 10.10
N PRO A 568 20.35 22.78 8.94
CA PRO A 568 19.45 22.63 7.80
C PRO A 568 18.08 21.98 8.07
N PRO A 569 17.95 20.96 8.94
CA PRO A 569 16.65 20.36 9.23
C PRO A 569 15.83 21.12 10.29
N LEU A 570 16.37 22.18 10.90
CA LEU A 570 15.72 22.90 12.01
C LEU A 570 14.88 24.07 11.51
N ARG A 571 13.81 24.36 12.26
CA ARG A 571 12.97 25.52 12.05
C ARG A 571 13.60 26.78 12.63
N PHE A 572 14.24 26.68 13.79
CA PHE A 572 14.80 27.84 14.49
C PHE A 572 16.30 27.73 14.77
N MET A 573 16.98 28.87 14.67
CA MET A 573 18.32 29.12 15.17
C MET A 573 18.26 30.29 16.14
N VAL A 574 19.01 30.22 17.24
CA VAL A 574 19.11 31.32 18.21
C VAL A 574 20.56 31.79 18.26
N ASN A 575 20.79 33.07 17.95
CA ASN A 575 22.06 33.73 18.22
C ASN A 575 21.93 34.41 19.58
N CYS A 576 22.56 33.86 20.61
CA CYS A 576 22.42 34.39 21.97
C CYS A 576 23.69 34.29 22.78
N ASP A 577 23.72 35.07 23.86
CA ASP A 577 24.68 34.91 24.93
C ASP A 577 24.36 33.62 25.72
N ILE A 578 25.40 32.81 25.93
CA ILE A 578 25.36 31.60 26.75
C ILE A 578 26.19 31.74 28.04
N GLY A 579 26.64 32.96 28.36
CA GLY A 579 27.42 33.33 29.54
C GLY A 579 28.87 33.74 29.21
N PRO A 580 29.73 32.83 28.72
CA PRO A 580 31.12 33.14 28.42
C PRO A 580 31.35 33.70 27.01
N CYS A 581 30.42 33.51 26.07
CA CYS A 581 30.50 34.00 24.70
C CYS A 581 29.12 34.04 24.02
N TRP A 582 29.05 34.68 22.86
CA TRP A 582 27.92 34.56 21.94
C TRP A 582 28.06 33.30 21.09
N ALA A 583 26.94 32.65 20.79
CA ALA A 583 26.91 31.42 20.01
C ALA A 583 25.60 31.32 19.19
N ASN A 584 25.70 30.70 18.01
CA ASN A 584 24.58 30.27 17.20
C ASN A 584 24.20 28.85 17.63
N ILE A 585 23.06 28.73 18.28
CA ILE A 585 22.65 27.48 18.92
C ILE A 585 21.24 27.05 18.52
N CYS A 586 21.01 25.75 18.56
CA CYS A 586 19.69 25.17 18.36
C CYS A 586 18.77 25.44 19.56
N ALA A 587 17.44 25.33 19.36
CA ALA A 587 16.45 25.57 20.41
C ALA A 587 16.69 24.75 21.69
N ARG A 588 17.21 23.53 21.58
CA ARG A 588 17.57 22.69 22.73
C ARG A 588 18.67 23.31 23.57
N CYS A 589 19.77 23.72 22.92
CA CYS A 589 20.89 24.35 23.60
C CYS A 589 20.50 25.70 24.19
N PHE A 590 19.61 26.44 23.53
CA PHE A 590 19.03 27.66 24.08
C PHE A 590 18.27 27.41 25.38
N ASN A 591 17.41 26.38 25.43
CA ASN A 591 16.69 26.03 26.66
C ASN A 591 17.59 25.58 27.82
N GLN A 592 18.80 25.09 27.53
CA GLN A 592 19.76 24.59 28.53
C GLN A 592 20.76 25.66 28.98
N HIS A 593 21.16 26.56 28.08
CA HIS A 593 22.30 27.46 28.28
C HIS A 593 22.01 28.95 27.98
N GLY A 594 20.91 29.25 27.30
CA GLY A 594 20.56 30.62 26.92
C GLY A 594 20.19 31.48 28.12
N VAL A 595 20.66 32.73 28.12
CA VAL A 595 20.38 33.70 29.21
C VAL A 595 19.15 34.58 28.97
N GLY A 596 18.48 34.45 27.82
CA GLY A 596 17.25 35.15 27.48
C GLY A 596 17.22 35.64 26.02
N LEU A 597 16.09 36.25 25.63
CA LEU A 597 15.91 36.98 24.37
C LEU A 597 15.77 38.47 24.67
N GLY A 598 16.29 39.33 23.81
CA GLY A 598 16.36 40.77 24.08
C GLY A 598 17.62 41.42 23.52
N THR A 599 17.60 42.75 23.39
CA THR A 599 18.81 43.55 23.14
C THR A 599 19.90 43.22 24.16
N GLY A 600 21.01 42.65 23.68
CA GLY A 600 22.14 42.23 24.51
C GLY A 600 22.03 40.83 25.13
N TYR A 601 20.98 40.06 24.80
CA TYR A 601 20.75 38.71 25.31
C TYR A 601 20.66 37.68 24.18
N GLY A 602 19.78 37.88 23.19
CA GLY A 602 19.64 36.92 22.10
C GLY A 602 18.54 37.23 21.11
N GLN A 603 18.71 36.72 19.90
CA GLN A 603 17.81 36.87 18.76
C GLN A 603 17.49 35.49 18.16
N VAL A 604 16.23 35.28 17.79
CA VAL A 604 15.72 34.07 17.17
C VAL A 604 15.55 34.30 15.68
N TYR A 605 16.02 33.34 14.90
CA TYR A 605 15.90 33.30 13.46
C TYR A 605 15.12 32.07 13.02
N GLU A 606 14.19 32.25 12.09
CA GLU A 606 13.41 31.17 11.48
C GLU A 606 13.94 30.85 10.08
N SER A 607 14.00 29.57 9.74
CA SER A 607 14.44 29.09 8.44
C SER A 607 13.43 29.42 7.34
N THR A 608 13.88 30.07 6.26
CA THR A 608 13.08 30.41 5.08
C THR A 608 13.83 30.05 3.79
N PRO A 609 13.16 29.99 2.63
CA PRO A 609 13.84 29.76 1.35
C PRO A 609 14.92 30.80 1.00
N GLN A 610 14.85 32.00 1.59
CA GLN A 610 15.80 33.09 1.39
C GLN A 610 16.95 33.09 2.42
N GLY A 611 16.89 32.22 3.43
CA GLY A 611 17.85 32.12 4.53
C GLY A 611 17.20 32.23 5.91
N TRP A 612 18.00 32.50 6.94
CA TRP A 612 17.54 32.63 8.33
C TRP A 612 17.02 34.04 8.61
N LEU A 613 15.71 34.20 8.76
CA LEU A 613 15.03 35.49 9.01
C LEU A 613 14.89 35.74 10.51
N CYS A 614 15.30 36.91 11.01
CA CYS A 614 15.10 37.32 12.39
C CYS A 614 13.60 37.50 12.68
N VAL A 615 13.07 36.74 13.64
CA VAL A 615 11.63 36.72 13.97
C VAL A 615 11.33 37.23 15.38
N ALA A 616 12.31 37.22 16.28
CA ALA A 616 12.16 37.72 17.65
C ALA A 616 13.54 38.04 18.26
N GLY A 617 13.57 38.91 19.28
CA GLY A 617 14.80 39.25 20.00
C GLY A 617 14.89 40.71 20.38
#